data_AF-A0A0G0BD39-F1
#
_entry.id   AF-A0A0G0BD39-F1
#
_cell.length_a   1.000
_cell.length_b   1.000
_cell.length_c   1.000
_cell.angle_alpha   90.00
_cell.angle_beta   90.00
_cell.angle_gamma   90.00
#
_symmetry.space_group_name_H-M   'P 1'
#
loop_
_entity.id
_entity.type
_entity.pdbx_description
1 polymer ?
#
loop_
_entity_poly.entity_id
_entity_poly.type
_entity_poly.pdbx_seq_one_letter_code
_entity_poly.pdbx_strand_id
1 'polypeptide(L)'
;MKKISPSRAKRSKRAKARDLNTKKSFTLIELIIFMGIFSILIFVLTDIFIGTLNEKNKSEATSTLSQDAKFIISKLQYDIRNANSILSPELGLSDSNLTIVLYGQALTYSSQSGNLVLNDGTANYNLNSAESKISYLNFERIGNPNGKNSIHINIRLESLKKVINIPQIINLETTVGLR
;
A
#
# COMPACT_ATOMS: atom_id res chain seq x y z
N MET A 1 111.16 -19.12 20.71
CA MET A 1 110.44 -19.67 19.53
C MET A 1 109.07 -20.15 20.00
N LYS A 2 108.02 -19.32 19.90
CA LYS A 2 107.04 -19.28 18.78
C LYS A 2 106.35 -20.64 18.54
N LYS A 3 105.16 -20.83 19.13
CA LYS A 3 103.92 -20.98 18.34
C LYS A 3 102.69 -20.94 19.25
N ILE A 4 101.94 -19.86 19.07
CA ILE A 4 100.54 -19.68 19.43
C ILE A 4 99.72 -20.75 18.69
N SER A 5 98.92 -21.52 19.42
CA SER A 5 97.90 -22.41 18.87
C SER A 5 96.53 -21.72 18.98
N PRO A 6 95.84 -21.43 17.86
CA PRO A 6 94.49 -20.90 17.90
C PRO A 6 93.50 -22.04 18.04
N SER A 7 92.68 -21.99 19.09
CA SER A 7 91.55 -22.89 19.32
C SER A 7 90.25 -22.19 18.94
N ARG A 8 89.45 -22.93 18.15
CA ARG A 8 88.03 -22.73 17.81
C ARG A 8 87.68 -21.83 16.62
N ALA A 9 87.70 -22.46 15.46
CA ALA A 9 86.68 -22.25 14.43
C ALA A 9 85.29 -22.60 14.99
N LYS A 10 84.44 -21.59 15.24
CA LYS A 10 83.00 -21.81 15.46
C LYS A 10 82.27 -21.74 14.11
N ARG A 11 81.98 -22.94 13.61
CA ARG A 11 81.05 -23.24 12.51
C ARG A 11 79.73 -22.50 12.67
N SER A 12 79.35 -21.80 11.60
CA SER A 12 77.98 -21.57 11.14
C SER A 12 77.07 -22.78 11.39
N LYS A 13 75.92 -22.56 12.04
CA LYS A 13 74.66 -23.27 11.74
C LYS A 13 73.47 -22.33 11.97
N ARG A 14 72.87 -21.89 10.87
CA ARG A 14 71.48 -21.39 10.81
C ARG A 14 70.55 -22.44 11.39
N ALA A 15 69.82 -22.13 12.46
CA ALA A 15 68.60 -22.83 12.82
C ALA A 15 67.43 -21.97 12.35
N LYS A 16 66.96 -22.24 11.13
CA LYS A 16 65.70 -21.71 10.61
C LYS A 16 64.59 -22.35 11.45
N ALA A 17 63.97 -21.57 12.35
CA ALA A 17 62.80 -22.03 13.08
C ALA A 17 61.76 -22.52 12.05
N ARG A 18 61.41 -23.80 12.13
CA ARG A 18 60.35 -24.40 11.32
C ARG A 18 59.05 -23.79 11.81
N ASP A 19 58.50 -22.87 11.03
CA ASP A 19 57.10 -22.49 11.13
C ASP A 19 56.28 -23.75 10.82
N LEU A 20 55.80 -24.40 11.88
CA LEU A 20 54.93 -25.56 11.78
C LEU A 20 53.59 -25.04 11.28
N ASN A 21 53.46 -25.00 9.95
CA ASN A 21 52.24 -24.68 9.24
C ASN A 21 51.15 -25.70 9.60
N THR A 22 50.44 -25.46 10.70
CA THR A 22 49.22 -26.18 11.09
C THR A 22 48.12 -25.76 10.13
N LYS A 23 48.09 -26.36 8.95
CA LYS A 23 46.92 -26.30 8.07
C LYS A 23 45.76 -26.96 8.81
N LYS A 24 44.83 -26.15 9.32
CA LYS A 24 43.57 -26.66 9.87
C LYS A 24 42.75 -27.21 8.70
N SER A 25 42.72 -28.53 8.58
CA SER A 25 41.85 -29.22 7.64
C SER A 25 40.41 -29.19 8.15
N PHE A 26 39.50 -28.70 7.32
CA PHE A 26 38.07 -28.70 7.59
C PHE A 26 37.50 -30.12 7.45
N THR A 27 36.60 -30.52 8.34
CA THR A 27 36.04 -31.89 8.31
C THR A 27 34.80 -31.95 7.41
N LEU A 28 34.61 -33.06 6.69
CA LEU A 28 33.43 -33.26 5.82
C LEU A 28 32.13 -33.19 6.62
N ILE A 29 32.14 -33.70 7.86
CA ILE A 29 30.99 -33.66 8.76
C ILE A 29 30.61 -32.23 9.14
N GLU A 30 31.60 -31.36 9.38
CA GLU A 30 31.39 -29.96 9.68
C GLU A 30 30.75 -29.23 8.48
N LEU A 31 31.16 -29.55 7.24
CA LEU A 31 30.50 -29.03 6.03
C LEU A 31 29.02 -29.41 5.96
N ILE A 32 28.69 -30.67 6.23
CA ILE A 32 27.32 -31.18 6.16
C ILE A 32 26.45 -30.50 7.23
N ILE A 33 26.97 -30.32 8.44
CA ILE A 33 26.27 -29.62 9.52
C ILE A 33 26.01 -28.17 9.12
N PHE A 34 27.01 -27.47 8.54
CA PHE A 34 26.81 -26.11 8.06
C PHE A 34 25.77 -26.01 6.95
N MET A 35 25.77 -26.94 5.99
CA MET A 35 24.75 -26.95 4.93
C MET A 35 23.35 -27.20 5.48
N GLY A 36 23.20 -28.05 6.50
CA GLY A 36 21.93 -28.28 7.19
C GLY A 36 21.43 -27.06 7.96
N ILE A 37 22.30 -26.35 8.67
CA ILE A 37 21.94 -25.11 9.36
C ILE A 37 21.63 -24.00 8.35
N PHE A 38 22.38 -23.95 7.25
CA PHE A 38 22.22 -22.95 6.20
C PHE A 38 20.90 -23.12 5.43
N SER A 39 20.45 -24.35 5.18
CA SER A 39 19.16 -24.59 4.52
C SER A 39 17.97 -24.11 5.38
N ILE A 40 18.03 -24.33 6.70
CA ILE A 40 17.03 -23.81 7.65
C ILE A 40 17.03 -22.28 7.62
N LEU A 41 18.21 -21.65 7.60
CA LEU A 41 18.34 -20.20 7.52
C LEU A 41 17.70 -19.64 6.24
N ILE A 42 17.97 -20.24 5.08
CA ILE A 42 17.37 -19.83 3.80
C ILE A 42 15.84 -19.93 3.85
N PHE A 43 15.31 -21.01 4.43
CA PHE A 43 13.87 -21.19 4.57
C PHE A 43 13.23 -20.05 5.37
N VAL A 44 13.81 -19.71 6.54
CA VAL A 44 13.32 -18.61 7.38
C VAL A 44 13.40 -17.26 6.64
N LEU A 45 14.49 -16.99 5.93
CA LEU A 45 14.62 -15.75 5.15
C LEU A 45 13.60 -15.65 4.00
N THR A 46 13.29 -16.78 3.36
CA THR A 46 12.29 -16.84 2.28
C THR A 46 10.90 -16.55 2.82
N ASP A 47 10.56 -17.09 3.98
CA ASP A 47 9.26 -16.85 4.63
C ASP A 47 9.08 -15.36 5.00
N ILE A 48 10.11 -14.76 5.61
CA ILE A 48 10.11 -13.32 5.93
C ILE A 48 9.97 -12.48 4.65
N PHE A 49 10.66 -12.87 3.57
CA PHE A 49 10.58 -12.16 2.29
C PHE A 49 9.17 -12.20 1.69
N ILE A 50 8.53 -13.37 1.67
CA ILE A 50 7.15 -13.54 1.19
C ILE A 50 6.19 -12.72 2.06
N GLY A 51 6.35 -12.78 3.38
CA GLY A 51 5.56 -11.98 4.32
C GLY A 51 5.67 -10.48 4.03
N THR A 52 6.89 -10.00 3.80
CA THR A 52 7.15 -8.59 3.48
C THR A 52 6.50 -8.16 2.16
N LEU A 53 6.54 -9.00 1.13
CA LEU A 53 5.88 -8.73 -0.15
C LEU A 53 4.35 -8.64 -0.01
N ASN A 54 3.75 -9.52 0.79
CA ASN A 54 2.32 -9.49 1.05
C ASN A 54 1.90 -8.22 1.79
N GLU A 55 2.65 -7.82 2.81
CA GLU A 55 2.38 -6.58 3.53
C GLU A 55 2.57 -5.34 2.66
N LYS A 56 3.58 -5.34 1.78
CA LYS A 56 3.76 -4.26 0.79
C LYS A 56 2.53 -4.13 -0.11
N ASN A 57 2.04 -5.22 -0.68
CA ASN A 57 0.86 -5.21 -1.56
C ASN A 57 -0.40 -4.73 -0.83
N LYS A 58 -0.55 -5.10 0.44
CA LYS A 58 -1.66 -4.65 1.30
C LYS A 58 -1.61 -3.17 1.59
N SER A 59 -0.42 -2.67 1.93
CA SER A 59 -0.17 -1.26 2.17
C SER A 59 -0.47 -0.43 0.92
N GLU A 60 -0.03 -0.89 -0.25
CA GLU A 60 -0.29 -0.25 -1.54
C GLU A 60 -1.80 -0.19 -1.84
N ALA A 61 -2.51 -1.32 -1.76
CA ALA A 61 -3.96 -1.37 -2.00
C ALA A 61 -4.75 -0.46 -1.04
N THR A 62 -4.35 -0.42 0.24
CA THR A 62 -4.97 0.46 1.25
C THR A 62 -4.68 1.93 0.96
N SER A 63 -3.46 2.25 0.53
CA SER A 63 -3.05 3.60 0.17
C SER A 63 -3.85 4.12 -1.03
N THR A 64 -3.97 3.33 -2.10
CA THR A 64 -4.77 3.70 -3.28
C THR A 64 -6.23 3.94 -2.90
N LEU A 65 -6.85 3.05 -2.13
CA LEU A 65 -8.22 3.24 -1.66
C LEU A 65 -8.39 4.49 -0.80
N SER A 66 -7.43 4.80 0.07
CA SER A 66 -7.46 5.99 0.91
C SER A 66 -7.36 7.27 0.07
N GLN A 67 -6.54 7.26 -0.97
CA GLN A 67 -6.42 8.40 -1.91
C GLN A 67 -7.71 8.61 -2.70
N ASP A 68 -8.27 7.55 -3.27
CA ASP A 68 -9.53 7.60 -4.01
C ASP A 68 -10.68 8.09 -3.11
N ALA A 69 -10.78 7.54 -1.89
CA ALA A 69 -11.78 7.94 -0.90
C ALA A 69 -11.69 9.44 -0.56
N LYS A 70 -10.48 9.94 -0.29
CA LYS A 70 -10.26 11.36 0.02
C LYS A 70 -10.61 12.25 -1.16
N PHE A 71 -10.21 11.87 -2.36
CA PHE A 71 -10.52 12.63 -3.57
C PHE A 71 -12.04 12.70 -3.81
N ILE A 72 -12.72 11.56 -3.78
CA ILE A 72 -14.18 11.46 -3.98
C ILE A 72 -14.93 12.32 -2.95
N ILE A 73 -14.62 12.16 -1.66
CA ILE A 73 -15.28 12.97 -0.61
C ILE A 73 -15.00 14.45 -0.82
N SER A 74 -13.76 14.84 -1.05
CA SER A 74 -13.40 16.25 -1.20
C SER A 74 -14.11 16.89 -2.38
N LYS A 75 -14.21 16.15 -3.49
CA LYS A 75 -14.91 16.59 -4.70
C LYS A 75 -16.41 16.70 -4.46
N LEU A 76 -17.06 15.66 -3.93
CA LEU A 76 -18.49 15.69 -3.57
C LEU A 76 -18.80 16.82 -2.58
N GLN A 77 -17.98 16.99 -1.54
CA GLN A 77 -18.15 18.06 -0.56
C GLN A 77 -18.05 19.44 -1.20
N TYR A 78 -17.07 19.64 -2.09
CA TYR A 78 -16.92 20.90 -2.80
C TYR A 78 -18.13 21.18 -3.69
N ASP A 79 -18.54 20.21 -4.51
CA ASP A 79 -19.61 20.41 -5.48
C ASP A 79 -20.98 20.59 -4.77
N ILE A 80 -21.28 19.80 -3.73
CA ILE A 80 -22.52 19.92 -2.94
C ILE A 80 -22.58 21.25 -2.18
N ARG A 81 -21.47 21.70 -1.57
CA ARG A 81 -21.46 22.97 -0.83
C ARG A 81 -21.65 24.17 -1.75
N ASN A 82 -21.20 24.09 -2.99
CA ASN A 82 -21.30 25.19 -3.95
C ASN A 82 -22.52 25.06 -4.88
N ALA A 83 -23.27 23.96 -4.82
CA ALA A 83 -24.46 23.76 -5.62
C ALA A 83 -25.53 24.83 -5.32
N ASN A 84 -26.22 25.24 -6.37
CA ASN A 84 -27.39 26.11 -6.29
C ASN A 84 -28.62 25.34 -5.79
N SER A 85 -28.77 24.09 -6.20
CA SER A 85 -29.88 23.22 -5.79
C SER A 85 -29.56 21.75 -5.96
N ILE A 86 -30.36 20.90 -5.30
CA ILE A 86 -30.36 19.44 -5.46
C ILE A 86 -31.62 19.08 -6.23
N LEU A 87 -31.47 18.35 -7.34
CA LEU A 87 -32.56 17.82 -8.15
C LEU A 87 -32.94 16.39 -7.73
N SER A 88 -31.93 15.54 -7.49
CA SER A 88 -32.11 14.17 -7.01
C SER A 88 -31.03 13.84 -5.97
N PRO A 89 -31.33 13.14 -4.87
CA PRO A 89 -32.66 12.62 -4.50
C PRO A 89 -33.64 13.71 -4.05
N GLU A 90 -34.93 13.41 -4.13
CA GLU A 90 -35.98 14.26 -3.56
C GLU A 90 -35.86 14.32 -2.03
N LEU A 91 -36.47 15.35 -1.42
CA LEU A 91 -36.34 15.57 0.02
C LEU A 91 -36.88 14.39 0.84
N GLY A 92 -36.05 13.86 1.74
CA GLY A 92 -36.38 12.71 2.58
C GLY A 92 -36.25 11.36 1.89
N LEU A 93 -35.82 11.33 0.62
CA LEU A 93 -35.59 10.10 -0.13
C LEU A 93 -34.09 9.83 -0.29
N SER A 94 -33.80 8.57 -0.58
CA SER A 94 -32.48 8.08 -0.94
C SER A 94 -32.43 7.55 -2.36
N ASP A 95 -31.31 7.77 -3.05
CA ASP A 95 -31.03 7.24 -4.38
C ASP A 95 -29.53 6.91 -4.52
N SER A 96 -29.20 5.99 -5.40
CA SER A 96 -27.86 5.68 -5.86
C SER A 96 -27.24 6.78 -6.74
N ASN A 97 -28.05 7.72 -7.20
CA ASN A 97 -27.64 8.85 -8.02
C ASN A 97 -27.84 10.18 -7.27
N LEU A 98 -26.91 11.11 -7.46
CA LEU A 98 -27.02 12.48 -6.97
C LEU A 98 -26.97 13.42 -8.16
N THR A 99 -28.01 14.21 -8.36
CA THR A 99 -28.03 15.27 -9.37
C THR A 99 -28.15 16.62 -8.69
N ILE A 100 -27.16 17.48 -8.91
CA ILE A 100 -27.09 18.85 -8.37
C ILE A 100 -26.98 19.85 -9.51
N VAL A 101 -27.43 21.08 -9.27
CA VAL A 101 -27.19 22.20 -10.19
C VAL A 101 -26.04 23.03 -9.65
N LEU A 102 -24.96 23.15 -10.41
CA LEU A 102 -23.79 23.96 -10.08
C LEU A 102 -23.53 24.96 -11.22
N TYR A 103 -23.54 26.25 -10.92
CA TYR A 103 -23.37 27.33 -11.91
C TYR A 103 -24.35 27.23 -13.11
N GLY A 104 -25.58 26.77 -12.85
CA GLY A 104 -26.61 26.60 -13.88
C GLY A 104 -26.49 25.33 -14.73
N GLN A 105 -25.50 24.46 -14.48
CA GLN A 105 -25.37 23.16 -15.14
C GLN A 105 -25.72 22.02 -14.20
N ALA A 106 -26.38 20.98 -14.73
CA ALA A 106 -26.71 19.79 -13.97
C ALA A 106 -25.52 18.82 -13.95
N LEU A 107 -25.00 18.54 -12.76
CA LEU A 107 -23.96 17.54 -12.52
C LEU A 107 -24.60 16.30 -11.91
N THR A 108 -24.33 15.13 -12.46
CA THR A 108 -24.87 13.85 -11.97
C THR A 108 -23.75 12.92 -11.54
N TYR A 109 -23.81 12.45 -10.30
CA TYR A 109 -22.97 11.37 -9.77
C TYR A 109 -23.76 10.07 -9.81
N SER A 110 -23.16 9.02 -10.32
CA SER A 110 -23.77 7.70 -10.41
C SER A 110 -22.70 6.60 -10.34
N SER A 111 -23.11 5.39 -9.97
CA SER A 111 -22.23 4.23 -10.11
C SER A 111 -22.42 3.58 -11.49
N GLN A 112 -21.35 3.49 -12.28
CA GLN A 112 -21.36 2.83 -13.59
C GLN A 112 -20.20 1.84 -13.70
N SER A 113 -20.53 0.57 -13.92
CA SER A 113 -19.55 -0.52 -14.06
C SER A 113 -18.53 -0.60 -12.91
N GLY A 114 -18.97 -0.30 -11.69
CA GLY A 114 -18.12 -0.27 -10.50
C GLY A 114 -17.30 1.00 -10.32
N ASN A 115 -17.47 2.02 -11.15
CA ASN A 115 -16.83 3.33 -10.96
C ASN A 115 -17.85 4.36 -10.47
N LEU A 116 -17.40 5.34 -9.67
CA LEU A 116 -18.15 6.56 -9.44
C LEU A 116 -17.91 7.49 -10.62
N VAL A 117 -18.96 7.82 -11.35
CA VAL A 117 -18.89 8.66 -12.55
C VAL A 117 -19.57 9.99 -12.26
N LEU A 118 -18.87 11.08 -12.57
CA LEU A 118 -19.42 12.42 -12.69
C LEU A 118 -19.76 12.68 -14.15
N ASN A 119 -21.02 12.96 -14.42
CA ASN A 119 -21.50 13.46 -15.70
C ASN A 119 -21.81 14.96 -15.59
N ASP A 120 -21.22 15.77 -16.45
CA ASP A 120 -21.41 17.24 -16.48
C ASP A 120 -22.36 17.72 -17.58
N GLY A 121 -23.12 16.80 -18.17
CA GLY A 121 -23.97 17.02 -19.34
C GLY A 121 -23.22 16.89 -20.68
N THR A 122 -21.89 16.85 -20.68
CA THR A 122 -21.07 16.73 -21.89
C THR A 122 -20.29 15.42 -21.93
N ALA A 123 -19.66 15.05 -20.82
CA ALA A 123 -18.80 13.87 -20.73
C ALA A 123 -18.96 13.15 -19.39
N ASN A 124 -18.43 11.94 -19.33
CA ASN A 124 -18.35 11.11 -18.13
C ASN A 124 -16.91 11.09 -17.62
N TYR A 125 -16.74 11.40 -16.33
CA TYR A 125 -15.46 11.41 -15.65
C TYR A 125 -15.47 10.40 -14.50
N ASN A 126 -14.56 9.43 -14.56
CA ASN A 126 -14.37 8.48 -13.46
C ASN A 126 -13.65 9.17 -12.30
N LEU A 127 -14.18 9.02 -11.08
CA LEU A 127 -13.64 9.64 -9.87
C LEU A 127 -12.79 8.70 -9.01
N ASN A 128 -12.85 7.41 -9.28
CA ASN A 128 -12.00 6.40 -8.64
C ASN A 128 -10.94 5.87 -9.63
N SER A 129 -9.83 5.35 -9.09
CA SER A 129 -8.79 4.73 -9.90
C SER A 129 -9.23 3.38 -10.48
N ALA A 130 -8.49 2.87 -11.47
CA ALA A 130 -8.71 1.54 -12.03
C ALA A 130 -8.38 0.39 -11.05
N GLU A 131 -7.84 0.69 -9.87
CA GLU A 131 -7.49 -0.28 -8.84
C GLU A 131 -8.56 -0.41 -7.74
N SER A 132 -9.62 0.41 -7.81
CA SER A 132 -10.72 0.40 -6.87
C SER A 132 -12.06 0.30 -7.61
N LYS A 133 -13.07 -0.18 -6.89
CA LYS A 133 -14.47 -0.17 -7.35
C LYS A 133 -15.38 0.33 -6.25
N ILE A 134 -16.48 0.95 -6.66
CA ILE A 134 -17.63 1.27 -5.81
C ILE A 134 -18.52 0.04 -5.73
N SER A 135 -18.64 -0.55 -4.53
CA SER A 135 -19.51 -1.70 -4.28
C SER A 135 -20.85 -1.30 -3.65
N TYR A 136 -20.95 -0.09 -3.14
CA TYR A 136 -22.20 0.49 -2.63
C TYR A 136 -22.15 2.01 -2.75
N LEU A 137 -23.28 2.61 -3.14
CA LEU A 137 -23.45 4.05 -3.26
C LEU A 137 -24.89 4.41 -2.89
N ASN A 138 -25.05 5.30 -1.93
CA ASN A 138 -26.34 5.82 -1.53
C ASN A 138 -26.20 7.29 -1.12
N PHE A 139 -27.09 8.11 -1.65
CA PHE A 139 -27.27 9.50 -1.28
C PHE A 139 -28.65 9.64 -0.68
N GLU A 140 -28.79 10.37 0.42
CA GLU A 140 -30.06 10.69 1.04
C GLU A 140 -30.15 12.19 1.24
N ARG A 141 -31.23 12.80 0.78
CA ARG A 141 -31.44 14.24 0.99
C ARG A 141 -32.15 14.46 2.31
N ILE A 142 -31.44 15.07 3.25
CA ILE A 142 -31.96 15.43 4.57
C ILE A 142 -32.14 16.94 4.64
N GLY A 143 -33.33 17.39 5.02
CA GLY A 143 -33.61 18.81 5.19
C GLY A 143 -35.08 19.09 5.41
N ASN A 144 -35.42 20.37 5.38
CA ASN A 144 -36.81 20.84 5.43
C ASN A 144 -37.15 21.52 4.10
N PRO A 145 -38.43 21.49 3.64
CA PRO A 145 -38.83 22.10 2.37
C PRO A 145 -38.42 23.57 2.20
N ASN A 146 -38.39 24.32 3.32
CA ASN A 146 -38.01 25.73 3.37
C ASN A 146 -36.69 25.97 4.13
N GLY A 147 -35.95 24.92 4.47
CA GLY A 147 -34.72 24.97 5.25
C GLY A 147 -33.47 24.71 4.42
N LYS A 148 -32.32 24.67 5.10
CA LYS A 148 -31.07 24.24 4.47
C LYS A 148 -31.14 22.74 4.20
N ASN A 149 -30.95 22.36 2.95
CA ASN A 149 -30.86 20.97 2.56
C ASN A 149 -29.43 20.47 2.72
N SER A 150 -29.31 19.17 3.01
CA SER A 150 -28.06 18.45 3.12
C SER A 150 -28.17 17.10 2.44
N ILE A 151 -27.04 16.55 2.03
CA ILE A 151 -26.94 15.19 1.51
C ILE A 151 -26.16 14.37 2.52
N HIS A 152 -26.77 13.30 3.00
CA HIS A 152 -26.08 12.21 3.65
C HIS A 152 -25.57 11.23 2.58
N ILE A 153 -24.29 10.90 2.65
CA ILE A 153 -23.54 10.18 1.63
C ILE A 153 -23.01 8.91 2.28
N ASN A 154 -23.33 7.76 1.70
CA ASN A 154 -22.78 6.47 2.10
C ASN A 154 -22.16 5.76 0.88
N ILE A 155 -20.87 5.49 0.95
CA ILE A 155 -20.10 4.88 -0.15
C ILE A 155 -19.24 3.75 0.40
N ARG A 156 -19.24 2.62 -0.31
CA ARG A 156 -18.28 1.53 -0.07
C ARG A 156 -17.33 1.40 -1.25
N LEU A 157 -16.04 1.53 -0.97
CA LEU A 157 -14.98 1.27 -1.92
C LEU A 157 -14.32 -0.07 -1.60
N GLU A 158 -13.93 -0.79 -2.65
CA GLU A 158 -13.24 -2.07 -2.56
C GLU A 158 -12.04 -2.07 -3.51
N SER A 159 -10.89 -2.58 -3.06
CA SER A 159 -9.71 -2.72 -3.92
C SER A 159 -9.86 -3.94 -4.83
N LEU A 160 -9.51 -3.76 -6.11
CA LEU A 160 -9.40 -4.85 -7.08
C LEU A 160 -8.09 -5.64 -6.91
N LYS A 161 -7.08 -5.06 -6.26
CA LYS A 161 -5.86 -5.77 -5.85
C LYS A 161 -6.20 -6.67 -4.66
N LYS A 162 -6.22 -7.98 -4.90
CA LYS A 162 -6.44 -8.98 -3.85
C LYS A 162 -5.14 -9.27 -3.11
N VAL A 163 -5.16 -9.13 -1.79
CA VAL A 163 -4.10 -9.67 -0.92
C VAL A 163 -4.64 -10.92 -0.25
N ILE A 164 -4.03 -12.07 -0.53
CA ILE A 164 -4.42 -13.36 0.07
C ILE A 164 -5.95 -13.59 -0.10
N ASN A 165 -6.48 -13.24 -1.27
CA ASN A 165 -7.90 -13.38 -1.64
C ASN A 165 -8.92 -12.58 -0.80
N ILE A 166 -8.47 -11.66 0.06
CA ILE A 166 -9.34 -10.75 0.81
C ILE A 166 -9.23 -9.36 0.18
N PRO A 167 -10.33 -8.80 -0.34
CA PRO A 167 -10.31 -7.43 -0.84
C PRO A 167 -10.22 -6.44 0.32
N GLN A 168 -9.45 -5.36 0.14
CA GLN A 168 -9.45 -4.25 1.09
C GLN A 168 -10.72 -3.41 0.86
N ILE A 169 -11.38 -3.00 1.94
CA ILE A 169 -12.65 -2.27 1.90
C ILE A 169 -12.53 -1.00 2.74
N ILE A 170 -13.05 0.11 2.22
CA ILE A 170 -13.25 1.36 2.98
C ILE A 170 -14.73 1.75 2.88
N ASN A 171 -15.36 1.97 4.02
CA ASN A 171 -16.70 2.57 4.10
C ASN A 171 -16.55 4.05 4.43
N LEU A 172 -17.28 4.89 3.71
CA LEU A 172 -17.33 6.32 3.86
C LEU A 172 -18.75 6.74 4.17
N GLU A 173 -18.90 7.53 5.23
CA GLU A 173 -20.18 8.08 5.63
C GLU A 173 -19.99 9.55 6.02
N THR A 174 -20.74 10.45 5.39
CA THR A 174 -20.63 11.88 5.67
C THR A 174 -21.91 12.62 5.31
N THR A 175 -22.16 13.74 5.98
CA THR A 175 -23.30 14.62 5.67
C THR A 175 -22.79 15.99 5.26
N VAL A 176 -23.27 16.50 4.14
CA VAL A 176 -22.84 17.78 3.55
C VAL A 176 -24.04 18.67 3.31
N GLY A 177 -24.07 19.83 3.96
CA GLY A 177 -25.07 20.86 3.72
C GLY A 177 -24.73 21.75 2.53
N LEU A 178 -25.77 22.24 1.84
CA LEU A 178 -25.67 23.40 0.96
C LEU A 178 -25.33 24.67 1.77
N ARG A 179 -24.68 25.64 1.14
CA ARG A 179 -24.36 26.93 1.79
C ARG A 179 -25.58 27.81 1.98
#